data_AF-A0A9D5ZB96-F1
#
_entry.id   AF-A0A9D5ZB96-F1
#
_cell.length_a   1.000
_cell.length_b   1.000
_cell.length_c   1.000
_cell.angle_alpha   90.00
_cell.angle_beta   90.00
_cell.angle_gamma   90.00
#
_symmetry.space_group_name_H-M   'P 1'
#
loop_
_entity.id
_entity.type
_entity.pdbx_description
1 polymer ?
#
loop_
_entity_poly.entity_id
_entity_poly.type
_entity_poly.pdbx_seq_one_letter_code
_entity_poly.pdbx_strand_id
1 'polypeptide(L)'
;MTTAASRKDWLSNLRDPLHEFMETLKVPGHPGRFKPCPKGAVGAGTQASLGFSCFAHKIYYSLGLWERLSPREQTDWIEWIRSFQNPDGSPSNGRSDAFIDPHLLAHVPNPPYLGIRLTLRRFLAGIQAPEPKRDAIRAETKQAIATLAQIGVNPHRPFSHFPLQEKKLQRQLQGFDWSEPWSAGARTALLAVFVQTQADLIDTHLREPLARVITRFLDHMVNPHNGTYYRGTTPPTRGQMINGAMKVLNAMDWLEQPIHHPERLIDTTLEQGPPPAGCHVVDWIYVLHRCGLQTQHRRKEIQDRCLELIDLIKTHQNQDHGFSYQPHIAQTIYYHATISRGLDEGDIHGTCLLVWALTMIAGILEWDIPGWKIIRP
;
A
#
# COMPACT_ATOMS: atom_id res chain seq x y z
N MET A 1 28.15 17.63 -8.50
CA MET A 1 26.97 17.79 -7.62
C MET A 1 25.75 17.97 -8.50
N THR A 2 24.77 17.07 -8.43
CA THR A 2 23.47 17.23 -9.11
C THR A 2 22.74 18.43 -8.49
N THR A 3 22.20 19.32 -9.31
CA THR A 3 21.46 20.52 -8.85
C THR A 3 19.98 20.19 -8.66
N ALA A 4 19.24 21.00 -7.88
CA ALA A 4 17.79 20.85 -7.75
C ALA A 4 17.08 20.92 -9.12
N ALA A 5 17.52 21.81 -10.01
CA ALA A 5 17.03 21.91 -11.39
C ALA A 5 17.20 20.60 -12.15
N SER A 6 18.40 20.00 -12.15
CA SER A 6 18.64 18.72 -12.84
C SER A 6 17.80 17.56 -12.30
N ARG A 7 17.43 17.57 -11.01
CA ARG A 7 16.53 16.59 -10.41
C ARG A 7 15.09 16.80 -10.84
N LYS A 8 14.64 18.06 -10.91
CA LYS A 8 13.32 18.43 -11.44
C LYS A 8 13.20 18.05 -12.93
N ASP A 9 14.24 18.30 -13.72
CA ASP A 9 14.26 17.95 -15.14
C ASP A 9 14.18 16.44 -15.34
N TRP A 10 14.96 15.65 -14.59
CA TRP A 10 14.84 14.19 -14.63
C TRP A 10 13.43 13.72 -14.30
N LEU A 11 12.82 14.28 -13.25
CA LEU A 11 11.47 13.91 -12.83
C LEU A 11 10.41 14.24 -13.89
N SER A 12 10.55 15.42 -14.52
CA SER A 12 9.62 15.92 -15.53
C SER A 12 9.63 15.06 -16.80
N ASN A 13 10.77 14.43 -17.11
CA ASN A 13 10.96 13.57 -18.27
C ASN A 13 10.73 12.07 -17.98
N LEU A 14 10.29 11.71 -16.77
CA LEU A 14 10.21 10.31 -16.36
C LEU A 14 8.95 9.58 -16.85
N ARG A 15 7.89 10.33 -17.23
CA ARG A 15 6.60 9.75 -17.64
C ARG A 15 6.74 8.80 -18.83
N ASP A 16 7.36 9.25 -19.92
CA ASP A 16 7.37 8.48 -21.16
C ASP A 16 8.27 7.22 -21.05
N PRO A 17 9.48 7.28 -20.46
CA PRO A 17 10.27 6.08 -20.17
C PRO A 17 9.54 5.07 -19.26
N LEU A 18 8.82 5.55 -18.23
CA LEU A 18 8.02 4.65 -17.39
C LEU A 18 6.82 4.07 -18.13
N HIS A 19 6.20 4.81 -19.05
CA HIS A 19 5.15 4.29 -19.89
C HIS A 19 5.68 3.17 -20.80
N GLU A 20 6.85 3.37 -21.43
CA GLU A 20 7.53 2.34 -22.22
C GLU A 20 7.81 1.07 -21.38
N PHE A 21 8.30 1.24 -20.15
CA PHE A 21 8.44 0.13 -19.21
C PHE A 21 7.11 -0.61 -18.98
N MET A 22 6.03 0.13 -18.72
CA MET A 22 4.71 -0.47 -18.50
C MET A 22 4.20 -1.24 -19.72
N GLU A 23 4.50 -0.80 -20.95
CA GLU A 23 4.16 -1.54 -22.16
C GLU A 23 4.84 -2.91 -22.22
N THR A 24 6.07 -3.04 -21.69
CA THR A 24 6.76 -4.34 -21.62
C THR A 24 6.07 -5.32 -20.66
N LEU A 25 5.34 -4.81 -19.67
CA LEU A 25 4.65 -5.61 -18.66
C LEU A 25 3.23 -6.01 -19.07
N LYS A 26 2.60 -5.29 -20.01
CA LYS A 26 1.26 -5.61 -20.49
C LYS A 26 1.19 -7.02 -21.07
N VAL A 27 0.08 -7.70 -20.83
CA VAL A 27 -0.23 -8.97 -21.51
C VAL A 27 -1.09 -8.66 -22.75
N PRO A 28 -0.61 -8.93 -23.99
CA PRO A 28 -1.34 -8.61 -25.20
C PRO A 28 -2.74 -9.22 -25.23
N GLY A 29 -3.73 -8.44 -25.67
CA GLY A 29 -5.14 -8.87 -25.75
C GLY A 29 -5.88 -8.98 -24.43
N HIS A 30 -5.24 -8.63 -23.30
CA HIS A 30 -5.85 -8.66 -21.97
C HIS A 30 -5.72 -7.30 -21.27
N PRO A 31 -6.60 -6.33 -21.56
CA PRO A 31 -6.63 -5.05 -20.86
C PRO A 31 -6.63 -5.24 -19.35
N GLY A 32 -5.77 -4.50 -18.66
CA GLY A 32 -5.63 -4.58 -17.21
C GLY A 32 -4.79 -5.74 -16.67
N ARG A 33 -4.29 -6.64 -17.52
CA ARG A 33 -3.39 -7.72 -17.10
C ARG A 33 -1.92 -7.34 -17.29
N PHE A 34 -1.15 -7.46 -16.23
CA PHE A 34 0.28 -7.11 -16.18
C PHE A 34 1.12 -8.21 -15.57
N LYS A 35 2.35 -8.35 -16.06
CA LYS A 35 3.40 -9.19 -15.47
C LYS A 35 4.08 -8.45 -14.30
N PRO A 36 4.66 -9.17 -13.33
CA PRO A 36 5.40 -8.54 -12.24
C PRO A 36 6.72 -7.91 -12.69
N CYS A 37 7.36 -8.48 -13.71
CA CYS A 37 8.65 -8.03 -14.27
C CYS A 37 8.77 -8.54 -15.73
N PRO A 38 9.68 -7.95 -16.54
CA PRO A 38 9.80 -8.29 -17.95
C PRO A 38 10.27 -9.73 -18.24
N LYS A 39 11.35 -10.21 -17.60
CA LYS A 39 12.01 -11.49 -17.94
C LYS A 39 12.04 -12.50 -16.79
N GLY A 40 12.01 -12.04 -15.55
CA GLY A 40 12.27 -12.82 -14.35
C GLY A 40 11.07 -13.56 -13.76
N ALA A 41 9.87 -13.40 -14.32
CA ALA A 41 8.63 -13.92 -13.73
C ALA A 41 8.65 -15.47 -13.60
N VAL A 42 8.33 -15.97 -12.40
CA VAL A 42 8.26 -17.42 -12.08
C VAL A 42 7.14 -17.68 -11.07
N GLY A 43 6.74 -18.95 -10.93
CA GLY A 43 5.73 -19.36 -9.94
C GLY A 43 4.44 -18.57 -10.09
N ALA A 44 3.97 -17.97 -9.00
CA ALA A 44 2.76 -17.14 -9.00
C ALA A 44 2.87 -15.97 -9.98
N GLY A 45 4.06 -15.43 -10.21
CA GLY A 45 4.27 -14.27 -11.07
C GLY A 45 3.97 -14.51 -12.55
N THR A 46 3.84 -15.77 -12.98
CA THR A 46 3.47 -16.11 -14.37
C THR A 46 1.96 -16.10 -14.61
N GLN A 47 1.15 -16.21 -13.55
CA GLN A 47 -0.28 -16.45 -13.65
C GLN A 47 -1.14 -15.48 -12.82
N ALA A 48 -0.69 -15.14 -11.60
CA ALA A 48 -1.33 -14.12 -10.77
C ALA A 48 -1.36 -12.77 -11.50
N SER A 49 -2.37 -11.97 -11.22
CA SER A 49 -2.72 -10.80 -12.01
C SER A 49 -3.38 -9.69 -11.19
N LEU A 50 -4.23 -10.00 -10.19
CA LEU A 50 -5.02 -8.97 -9.51
C LEU A 50 -4.13 -7.90 -8.84
N GLY A 51 -3.19 -8.32 -7.98
CA GLY A 51 -2.23 -7.41 -7.36
C GLY A 51 -1.44 -6.57 -8.36
N PHE A 52 -0.93 -7.20 -9.43
CA PHE A 52 -0.16 -6.52 -10.48
C PHE A 52 -1.02 -5.52 -11.28
N SER A 53 -2.26 -5.88 -11.57
CA SER A 53 -3.24 -4.99 -12.19
C SER A 53 -3.47 -3.74 -11.36
N CYS A 54 -3.61 -3.89 -10.03
CA CYS A 54 -3.77 -2.77 -9.12
C CYS A 54 -2.51 -1.90 -9.04
N PHE A 55 -1.31 -2.49 -9.07
CA PHE A 55 -0.06 -1.72 -9.12
C PHE A 55 0.07 -0.93 -10.43
N ALA A 56 -0.19 -1.57 -11.57
CA ALA A 56 -0.20 -0.89 -12.87
C ALA A 56 -1.20 0.26 -12.88
N HIS A 57 -2.41 0.05 -12.38
CA HIS A 57 -3.44 1.08 -12.33
C HIS A 57 -2.97 2.27 -11.47
N LYS A 58 -2.35 2.01 -10.32
CA LYS A 58 -1.77 3.06 -9.45
C LYS A 58 -0.65 3.83 -10.15
N ILE A 59 0.21 3.17 -10.93
CA ILE A 59 1.24 3.83 -11.75
C ILE A 59 0.57 4.71 -12.81
N TYR A 60 -0.39 4.17 -13.55
CA TYR A 60 -1.12 4.89 -14.59
C TYR A 60 -1.82 6.13 -14.06
N TYR A 61 -2.50 6.00 -12.91
CA TYR A 61 -3.13 7.11 -12.22
C TYR A 61 -2.10 8.15 -11.79
N SER A 62 -1.01 7.71 -11.14
CA SER A 62 0.03 8.60 -10.62
C SER A 62 0.74 9.40 -11.71
N LEU A 63 0.85 8.86 -12.91
CA LEU A 63 1.49 9.51 -14.06
C LEU A 63 0.51 10.27 -14.97
N GLY A 64 -0.80 10.25 -14.68
CA GLY A 64 -1.83 10.84 -15.54
C GLY A 64 -1.99 10.11 -16.89
N LEU A 65 -1.64 8.82 -16.93
CA LEU A 65 -1.80 7.94 -18.09
C LEU A 65 -3.20 7.31 -18.14
N TRP A 66 -3.88 7.18 -17.00
CA TRP A 66 -5.24 6.65 -16.94
C TRP A 66 -6.20 7.44 -17.84
N GLU A 67 -6.12 8.77 -17.81
CA GLU A 67 -6.95 9.67 -18.62
C GLU A 67 -6.62 9.63 -20.11
N ARG A 68 -5.48 9.04 -20.49
CA ARG A 68 -5.06 8.86 -21.89
C ARG A 68 -5.59 7.57 -22.51
N LEU A 69 -6.06 6.62 -21.69
CA LEU A 69 -6.69 5.40 -22.17
C LEU A 69 -8.02 5.72 -22.83
N SER A 70 -8.39 4.93 -23.85
CA SER A 70 -9.73 5.03 -24.42
C SER A 70 -10.79 4.65 -23.38
N PRO A 71 -12.04 5.17 -23.48
CA PRO A 71 -13.12 4.79 -22.57
C PRO A 71 -13.36 3.28 -22.50
N ARG A 72 -13.14 2.58 -23.63
CA ARG A 72 -13.23 1.12 -23.71
C ARG A 72 -12.13 0.44 -22.89
N GLU A 73 -10.87 0.85 -23.05
CA GLU A 73 -9.77 0.28 -22.27
C GLU A 73 -9.93 0.51 -20.77
N GLN A 74 -10.41 1.70 -20.37
CA GLN A 74 -10.74 1.98 -18.96
C GLN A 74 -11.81 1.02 -18.44
N THR A 75 -12.89 0.83 -19.21
CA THR A 75 -13.98 -0.09 -18.86
C THR A 75 -13.48 -1.54 -18.76
N ASP A 76 -12.74 -2.01 -19.78
CA ASP A 76 -12.24 -3.38 -19.82
C ASP A 76 -11.26 -3.66 -18.66
N TRP A 77 -10.43 -2.68 -18.27
CA TRP A 77 -9.54 -2.82 -17.10
C TRP A 77 -10.33 -2.83 -15.78
N ILE A 78 -11.32 -1.96 -15.62
CA ILE A 78 -12.20 -1.98 -14.44
C ILE A 78 -12.87 -3.36 -14.29
N GLU A 79 -13.43 -3.89 -15.37
CA GLU A 79 -14.07 -5.20 -15.38
C GLU A 79 -13.06 -6.33 -15.14
N TRP A 80 -11.81 -6.20 -15.61
CA TRP A 80 -10.75 -7.13 -15.27
C TRP A 80 -10.51 -7.21 -13.76
N ILE A 81 -10.36 -6.08 -13.07
CA ILE A 81 -10.18 -6.07 -11.60
C ILE A 81 -11.41 -6.65 -10.91
N ARG A 82 -12.61 -6.24 -11.32
CA ARG A 82 -13.89 -6.72 -10.76
C ARG A 82 -14.13 -8.21 -10.97
N SER A 83 -13.59 -8.81 -12.04
CA SER A 83 -13.73 -10.24 -12.32
C SER A 83 -13.12 -11.15 -11.24
N PHE A 84 -12.17 -10.63 -10.45
CA PHE A 84 -11.62 -11.36 -9.29
C PHE A 84 -12.55 -11.36 -8.09
N GLN A 85 -13.62 -10.56 -8.10
CA GLN A 85 -14.72 -10.67 -7.15
C GLN A 85 -15.68 -11.75 -7.66
N ASN A 86 -15.53 -12.95 -7.11
CA ASN A 86 -16.23 -14.21 -7.46
C ASN A 86 -17.36 -14.10 -8.52
N PRO A 87 -17.15 -14.61 -9.75
CA PRO A 87 -18.19 -14.60 -10.79
C PRO A 87 -19.40 -15.51 -10.50
N ASP A 88 -19.20 -16.63 -9.78
CA ASP A 88 -20.22 -17.70 -9.72
C ASP A 88 -20.84 -17.95 -8.33
N GLY A 89 -20.44 -17.19 -7.30
CA GLY A 89 -20.89 -17.46 -5.92
C GLY A 89 -20.51 -18.85 -5.37
N SER A 90 -19.67 -19.61 -6.09
CA SER A 90 -19.14 -20.90 -5.65
C SER A 90 -18.40 -20.71 -4.31
N PRO A 91 -18.76 -21.47 -3.26
CA PRO A 91 -18.20 -21.33 -1.93
C PRO A 91 -16.83 -22.01 -1.87
N SER A 92 -15.87 -21.57 -2.67
CA SER A 92 -14.51 -22.09 -2.53
C SER A 92 -13.85 -21.63 -1.23
N ASN A 93 -14.40 -20.62 -0.52
CA ASN A 93 -14.03 -20.24 0.86
C ASN A 93 -15.10 -19.43 1.66
N GLY A 94 -16.37 -19.37 1.22
CA GLY A 94 -17.45 -18.70 1.98
C GLY A 94 -17.41 -17.17 2.04
N ARG A 95 -16.70 -16.49 1.10
CA ARG A 95 -16.69 -15.02 0.95
C ARG A 95 -16.92 -14.62 -0.51
N SER A 96 -18.18 -14.54 -0.92
CA SER A 96 -18.56 -14.27 -2.33
C SER A 96 -18.33 -12.82 -2.78
N ASP A 97 -17.91 -11.95 -1.86
CA ASP A 97 -17.69 -10.52 -2.02
C ASP A 97 -16.20 -10.11 -1.88
N ALA A 98 -15.30 -11.06 -1.59
CA ALA A 98 -13.86 -10.82 -1.56
C ALA A 98 -13.26 -10.85 -2.98
N PHE A 99 -12.15 -10.13 -3.19
CA PHE A 99 -11.35 -10.26 -4.40
C PHE A 99 -10.29 -11.34 -4.20
N ILE A 100 -10.31 -12.36 -5.05
CA ILE A 100 -9.49 -13.56 -4.91
C ILE A 100 -8.80 -13.85 -6.23
N ASP A 101 -7.47 -13.83 -6.21
CA ASP A 101 -6.65 -14.38 -7.28
C ASP A 101 -6.33 -15.85 -6.98
N PRO A 102 -6.95 -16.81 -7.68
CA PRO A 102 -6.75 -18.24 -7.41
C PRO A 102 -5.30 -18.68 -7.71
N HIS A 103 -4.65 -18.07 -8.70
CA HIS A 103 -3.28 -18.40 -9.07
C HIS A 103 -2.29 -17.95 -8.00
N LEU A 104 -2.52 -16.79 -7.40
CA LEU A 104 -1.76 -16.35 -6.23
C LEU A 104 -1.96 -17.33 -5.06
N LEU A 105 -3.21 -17.61 -4.67
CA LEU A 105 -3.50 -18.42 -3.48
C LEU A 105 -3.01 -19.86 -3.58
N ALA A 106 -2.90 -20.41 -4.79
CA ALA A 106 -2.30 -21.73 -5.03
C ALA A 106 -0.82 -21.80 -4.58
N HIS A 107 -0.11 -20.67 -4.59
CA HIS A 107 1.30 -20.56 -4.24
C HIS A 107 1.54 -20.00 -2.83
N VAL A 108 0.50 -19.52 -2.14
CA VAL A 108 0.61 -19.09 -0.74
C VAL A 108 0.65 -20.34 0.15
N PRO A 109 1.65 -20.49 1.04
CA PRO A 109 1.79 -21.67 1.87
C PRO A 109 0.60 -21.83 2.83
N ASN A 110 0.24 -23.08 3.12
CA ASN A 110 -0.66 -23.39 4.22
C ASN A 110 0.04 -23.08 5.56
N PRO A 111 -0.70 -22.67 6.60
CA PRO A 111 -0.11 -22.49 7.91
C PRO A 111 0.54 -23.80 8.39
N PRO A 112 1.74 -23.75 9.01
CA PRO A 112 2.37 -24.95 9.53
C PRO A 112 1.48 -25.59 10.60
N TYR A 113 1.34 -26.92 10.58
CA TYR A 113 0.65 -27.65 11.64
C TYR A 113 1.40 -27.44 12.96
N LEU A 114 0.77 -26.73 13.89
CA LEU A 114 1.29 -26.48 15.22
C LEU A 114 0.60 -27.45 16.18
N GLY A 115 1.38 -28.32 16.81
CA GLY A 115 0.85 -29.27 17.80
C GLY A 115 0.07 -28.56 18.93
N ILE A 116 -0.90 -29.27 19.51
CA ILE A 116 -1.89 -28.76 20.49
C ILE A 116 -1.27 -27.90 21.61
N ARG A 117 -0.07 -28.27 22.10
CA ARG A 117 0.63 -27.54 23.16
C ARG A 117 1.06 -26.11 22.75
N LEU A 118 1.52 -25.90 21.52
CA LEU A 118 1.96 -24.57 21.06
C LEU A 118 0.76 -23.66 20.76
N THR A 119 -0.33 -24.25 20.27
CA THR A 119 -1.61 -23.57 20.03
C THR A 119 -2.23 -23.08 21.35
N LEU A 120 -2.22 -23.91 22.39
CA LEU A 120 -2.71 -23.53 23.72
C LEU A 120 -1.87 -22.40 24.34
N ARG A 121 -0.54 -22.46 24.17
CA ARG A 121 0.38 -21.41 24.66
C ARG A 121 0.19 -20.08 23.93
N ARG A 122 -0.05 -20.11 22.61
CA ARG A 122 -0.39 -18.93 21.81
C ARG A 122 -1.76 -18.36 22.16
N PHE A 123 -2.75 -19.22 22.37
CA PHE A 123 -4.10 -18.83 22.82
C PHE A 123 -4.05 -18.12 24.18
N LEU A 124 -3.32 -18.69 25.15
CA LEU A 124 -3.13 -18.08 26.47
C LEU A 124 -2.34 -16.76 26.41
N ALA A 125 -1.44 -16.62 25.43
CA ALA A 125 -0.69 -15.38 25.19
C ALA A 125 -1.46 -14.36 24.31
N GLY A 126 -2.68 -14.67 23.85
CA GLY A 126 -3.44 -13.81 22.95
C GLY A 126 -2.84 -13.66 21.54
N ILE A 127 -1.86 -14.49 21.16
CA ILE A 127 -1.17 -14.42 19.87
C ILE A 127 -2.00 -15.16 18.82
N GLN A 128 -2.56 -14.43 17.85
CA GLN A 128 -3.25 -15.04 16.71
C GLN A 128 -2.27 -15.87 15.87
N ALA A 129 -2.66 -17.08 15.50
CA ALA A 129 -1.87 -17.90 14.59
C ALA A 129 -1.80 -17.23 13.20
N PRO A 130 -0.65 -17.29 12.51
CA PRO A 130 -0.55 -16.78 11.14
C PRO A 130 -1.52 -17.53 10.23
N GLU A 131 -2.30 -16.80 9.44
CA GLU A 131 -3.20 -17.36 8.41
C GLU A 131 -2.84 -16.79 7.04
N PRO A 132 -1.70 -17.19 6.42
CA PRO A 132 -1.13 -16.52 5.25
C PRO A 132 -2.12 -16.31 4.10
N LYS A 133 -2.93 -17.34 3.78
CA LYS A 133 -3.97 -17.25 2.75
C LYS A 133 -5.05 -16.23 3.07
N ARG A 134 -5.51 -16.17 4.32
CA ARG A 134 -6.54 -15.22 4.73
C ARG A 134 -6.02 -13.79 4.72
N ASP A 135 -4.76 -13.61 5.10
CA ASP A 135 -4.11 -12.30 5.08
C ASP A 135 -3.86 -11.85 3.64
N ALA A 136 -3.45 -12.74 2.73
CA ALA A 136 -3.37 -12.47 1.29
C ALA A 136 -4.73 -12.05 0.71
N ILE A 137 -5.81 -12.79 0.98
CA ILE A 137 -7.17 -12.45 0.51
C ILE A 137 -7.57 -11.05 1.00
N ARG A 138 -7.34 -10.75 2.27
CA ARG A 138 -7.67 -9.44 2.87
C ARG A 138 -6.87 -8.32 2.21
N ALA A 139 -5.59 -8.54 1.98
CA ALA A 139 -4.71 -7.55 1.37
C ALA A 139 -5.07 -7.30 -0.10
N GLU A 140 -5.30 -8.34 -0.90
CA GLU A 140 -5.78 -8.26 -2.29
C GLU A 140 -7.15 -7.56 -2.37
N THR A 141 -8.08 -7.93 -1.47
CA THR A 141 -9.41 -7.29 -1.39
C THR A 141 -9.30 -5.80 -1.07
N LYS A 142 -8.48 -5.42 -0.09
CA LYS A 142 -8.22 -4.01 0.22
C LYS A 142 -7.61 -3.28 -0.97
N GLN A 143 -6.62 -3.88 -1.62
CA GLN A 143 -5.90 -3.29 -2.75
C GLN A 143 -6.82 -3.08 -3.96
N ALA A 144 -7.66 -4.05 -4.30
CA ALA A 144 -8.64 -3.93 -5.38
C ALA A 144 -9.69 -2.85 -5.09
N ILE A 145 -10.27 -2.86 -3.89
CA ILE A 145 -11.27 -1.87 -3.46
C ILE A 145 -10.68 -0.45 -3.46
N ALA A 146 -9.49 -0.26 -2.89
CA ALA A 146 -8.81 1.04 -2.88
C ALA A 146 -8.53 1.53 -4.32
N THR A 147 -8.13 0.63 -5.21
CA THR A 147 -7.84 0.95 -6.62
C THR A 147 -9.10 1.38 -7.36
N LEU A 148 -10.23 0.68 -7.19
CA LEU A 148 -11.51 1.06 -7.80
C LEU A 148 -12.03 2.38 -7.22
N ALA A 149 -11.97 2.54 -5.89
CA ALA A 149 -12.41 3.76 -5.21
C ALA A 149 -11.61 5.00 -5.65
N GLN A 150 -10.31 4.85 -5.96
CA GLN A 150 -9.45 5.93 -6.45
C GLN A 150 -9.97 6.62 -7.72
N ILE A 151 -10.72 5.90 -8.54
CA ILE A 151 -11.34 6.39 -9.79
C ILE A 151 -12.86 6.52 -9.67
N GLY A 152 -13.41 6.50 -8.45
CA GLY A 152 -14.84 6.71 -8.20
C GLY A 152 -15.72 5.52 -8.59
N VAL A 153 -15.15 4.31 -8.66
CA VAL A 153 -15.85 3.10 -9.09
C VAL A 153 -16.02 2.14 -7.90
N ASN A 154 -17.19 1.50 -7.82
CA ASN A 154 -17.49 0.51 -6.79
C ASN A 154 -17.18 -0.93 -7.25
N PRO A 155 -16.92 -1.87 -6.34
CA PRO A 155 -16.96 -3.30 -6.65
C PRO A 155 -18.36 -3.74 -7.12
N HIS A 156 -18.49 -4.93 -7.73
CA HIS A 156 -19.81 -5.48 -8.09
C HIS A 156 -20.69 -5.74 -6.87
N ARG A 157 -20.06 -6.17 -5.77
CA ARG A 157 -20.73 -6.43 -4.48
C ARG A 157 -19.97 -5.70 -3.37
N PRO A 158 -20.66 -5.11 -2.40
CA PRO A 158 -19.98 -4.55 -1.25
C PRO A 158 -19.30 -5.65 -0.44
N PHE A 159 -18.04 -5.45 -0.09
CA PHE A 159 -17.32 -6.37 0.78
C PHE A 159 -17.78 -6.20 2.23
N SER A 160 -18.27 -7.25 2.86
CA SER A 160 -18.96 -7.23 4.16
C SER A 160 -18.20 -7.94 5.29
N HIS A 161 -17.06 -8.58 5.00
CA HIS A 161 -16.29 -9.32 6.01
C HIS A 161 -15.37 -8.44 6.87
N PHE A 162 -15.95 -7.39 7.44
CA PHE A 162 -15.36 -6.54 8.48
C PHE A 162 -16.40 -6.25 9.58
N PRO A 163 -16.01 -5.77 10.77
CA PRO A 163 -16.96 -5.53 11.84
C PRO A 163 -17.97 -4.42 11.51
N LEU A 164 -19.25 -4.79 11.36
CA LEU A 164 -20.37 -3.87 11.11
C LEU A 164 -21.04 -3.36 12.42
N GLN A 165 -20.39 -3.54 13.57
CA GLN A 165 -20.88 -3.09 14.87
C GLN A 165 -19.74 -2.44 15.64
N GLU A 166 -19.99 -1.26 16.22
CA GLU A 166 -18.99 -0.49 16.97
C GLU A 166 -18.26 -1.32 18.02
N LYS A 167 -19.00 -2.07 18.86
CA LYS A 167 -18.42 -2.92 19.91
C LYS A 167 -17.55 -4.06 19.35
N LYS A 168 -17.86 -4.60 18.17
CA LYS A 168 -17.04 -5.64 17.52
C LYS A 168 -15.78 -5.02 16.93
N LEU A 169 -15.90 -3.84 16.29
CA LEU A 169 -14.77 -3.10 15.73
C LEU A 169 -13.78 -2.69 16.82
N GLN A 170 -14.27 -2.12 17.93
CA GLN A 170 -13.45 -1.73 19.06
C GLN A 170 -12.67 -2.91 19.64
N ARG A 171 -13.34 -4.05 19.87
CA ARG A 171 -12.68 -5.27 20.35
C ARG A 171 -11.62 -5.77 19.38
N GLN A 172 -11.88 -5.68 18.07
CA GLN A 172 -10.91 -6.10 17.06
C GLN A 172 -9.66 -5.20 17.07
N LEU A 173 -9.81 -3.88 17.13
CA LEU A 173 -8.69 -2.93 17.21
C LEU A 173 -7.85 -3.12 18.48
N GLN A 174 -8.52 -3.34 19.62
CA GLN A 174 -7.86 -3.62 20.90
C GLN A 174 -7.12 -4.96 20.92
N GLY A 175 -7.54 -5.92 20.10
CA GLY A 175 -6.94 -7.24 19.99
C GLY A 175 -5.75 -7.33 19.03
N PHE A 176 -5.37 -6.23 18.36
CA PHE A 176 -4.15 -6.22 17.55
C PHE A 176 -2.90 -6.10 18.44
N ASP A 177 -1.80 -6.72 18.00
CA ASP A 177 -0.51 -6.65 18.68
C ASP A 177 0.21 -5.35 18.32
N TRP A 178 0.01 -4.33 19.16
CA TRP A 178 0.62 -3.00 18.99
C TRP A 178 2.06 -2.92 19.52
N SER A 179 2.66 -4.03 19.97
CA SER A 179 4.12 -4.10 20.12
C SER A 179 4.83 -4.23 18.77
N GLU A 180 4.09 -4.69 17.74
CA GLU A 180 4.48 -4.76 16.33
C GLU A 180 3.66 -3.77 15.49
N PRO A 181 3.94 -2.45 15.61
CA PRO A 181 3.06 -1.39 15.12
C PRO A 181 2.86 -1.40 13.60
N TRP A 182 3.82 -1.91 12.82
CA TRP A 182 3.63 -2.09 11.38
C TRP A 182 2.44 -3.02 11.05
N SER A 183 2.37 -4.17 11.72
CA SER A 183 1.31 -5.16 11.48
C SER A 183 -0.05 -4.64 11.99
N ALA A 184 -0.10 -4.11 13.21
CA ALA A 184 -1.32 -3.56 13.79
C ALA A 184 -1.85 -2.34 13.02
N GLY A 185 -0.95 -1.45 12.60
CA GLY A 185 -1.27 -0.30 11.76
C GLY A 185 -1.83 -0.75 10.40
N ALA A 186 -1.21 -1.73 9.74
CA ALA A 186 -1.67 -2.23 8.44
C ALA A 186 -3.09 -2.81 8.51
N ARG A 187 -3.41 -3.55 9.58
CA ARG A 187 -4.76 -4.09 9.81
C ARG A 187 -5.77 -2.99 10.13
N THR A 188 -5.34 -1.93 10.81
CA THR A 188 -6.19 -0.75 11.08
C THR A 188 -6.49 0.02 9.80
N ALA A 189 -5.49 0.26 8.95
CA ALA A 189 -5.67 0.88 7.64
C ALA A 189 -6.65 0.10 6.75
N LEU A 190 -6.55 -1.23 6.77
CA LEU A 190 -7.49 -2.10 6.07
C LEU A 190 -8.93 -1.91 6.54
N LEU A 191 -9.16 -1.79 7.85
CA LEU A 191 -10.49 -1.52 8.39
C LEU A 191 -11.00 -0.14 7.98
N ALA A 192 -10.14 0.88 8.00
CA ALA A 192 -10.48 2.23 7.56
C ALA A 192 -10.93 2.27 6.09
N VAL A 193 -10.21 1.59 5.19
CA VAL A 193 -10.61 1.46 3.77
C VAL A 193 -11.99 0.84 3.65
N PHE A 194 -12.24 -0.28 4.33
CA PHE A 194 -13.53 -0.97 4.23
C PHE A 194 -14.68 -0.15 4.83
N VAL A 195 -14.46 0.49 5.97
CA VAL A 195 -15.45 1.41 6.55
C VAL A 195 -15.76 2.55 5.58
N GLN A 196 -14.74 3.20 5.01
CA GLN A 196 -14.94 4.38 4.17
C GLN A 196 -15.61 4.05 2.83
N THR A 197 -15.30 2.89 2.25
CA THR A 197 -15.71 2.57 0.86
C THR A 197 -16.87 1.57 0.78
N GLN A 198 -17.05 0.72 1.79
CA GLN A 198 -18.02 -0.38 1.73
C GLN A 198 -19.20 -0.20 2.68
N ALA A 199 -19.04 0.50 3.80
CA ALA A 199 -20.10 0.58 4.82
C ALA A 199 -21.40 1.19 4.27
N ASP A 200 -21.33 2.31 3.54
CA ASP A 200 -22.51 2.97 2.97
C ASP A 200 -23.18 2.15 1.86
N LEU A 201 -22.42 1.28 1.18
CA LEU A 201 -22.97 0.35 0.18
C LEU A 201 -23.74 -0.81 0.84
N ILE A 202 -23.49 -1.08 2.12
CA ILE A 202 -24.20 -2.09 2.92
C ILE A 202 -25.39 -1.45 3.61
N ASP A 203 -25.13 -0.37 4.36
CA ASP A 203 -26.12 0.43 5.08
C ASP A 203 -25.52 1.82 5.36
N THR A 204 -26.20 2.86 4.86
CA THR A 204 -25.80 4.27 4.94
C THR A 204 -25.61 4.81 6.36
N HIS A 205 -26.08 4.11 7.39
CA HIS A 205 -25.91 4.50 8.79
C HIS A 205 -24.63 3.94 9.43
N LEU A 206 -23.88 3.07 8.74
CA LEU A 206 -22.73 2.37 9.33
C LEU A 206 -21.42 3.16 9.28
N ARG A 207 -21.12 3.87 8.18
CA ARG A 207 -19.78 4.44 7.95
C ARG A 207 -19.34 5.34 9.09
N GLU A 208 -20.16 6.32 9.41
CA GLU A 208 -19.82 7.39 10.34
C GLU A 208 -19.60 6.89 11.79
N PRO A 209 -20.49 6.07 12.39
CA PRO A 209 -20.22 5.46 13.69
C PRO A 209 -18.96 4.58 13.73
N LEU A 210 -18.72 3.78 12.69
CA LEU A 210 -17.54 2.90 12.63
C LEU A 210 -16.24 3.70 12.44
N ALA A 211 -16.25 4.74 11.62
CA ALA A 211 -15.15 5.68 11.44
C ALA A 211 -14.75 6.30 12.79
N ARG A 212 -15.73 6.80 13.56
CA ARG A 212 -15.49 7.36 14.90
C ARG A 212 -14.90 6.35 15.89
N VAL A 213 -15.18 5.06 15.76
CA VAL A 213 -14.53 4.04 16.61
C VAL A 213 -13.05 3.92 16.28
N ILE A 214 -12.69 3.93 14.99
CA ILE A 214 -11.28 3.87 14.57
C ILE A 214 -10.53 5.14 14.99
N THR A 215 -11.09 6.33 14.72
CA THR A 215 -10.48 7.61 15.11
C THR A 215 -10.23 7.68 16.61
N ARG A 216 -11.28 7.49 17.43
CA ARG A 216 -11.13 7.50 18.90
C ARG A 216 -10.11 6.49 19.39
N PHE A 217 -10.05 5.31 18.77
CA PHE A 217 -9.05 4.33 19.14
C PHE A 217 -7.63 4.85 18.88
N LEU A 218 -7.39 5.48 17.72
CA LEU A 218 -6.10 6.04 17.35
C LEU A 218 -5.69 7.24 18.23
N ASP A 219 -6.64 8.07 18.67
CA ASP A 219 -6.40 9.17 19.61
C ASP A 219 -5.76 8.66 20.92
N HIS A 220 -6.15 7.47 21.38
CA HIS A 220 -5.60 6.85 22.60
C HIS A 220 -4.33 6.02 22.33
N MET A 221 -3.97 5.79 21.07
CA MET A 221 -2.82 4.99 20.67
C MET A 221 -1.57 5.82 20.44
N VAL A 222 -1.71 7.10 20.12
CA VAL A 222 -0.56 7.95 19.82
C VAL A 222 0.30 8.13 21.06
N ASN A 223 1.61 8.02 20.88
CA ASN A 223 2.59 8.40 21.87
C ASN A 223 2.89 9.90 21.73
N PRO A 224 2.56 10.74 22.73
CA PRO A 224 2.70 12.20 22.62
C PRO A 224 4.16 12.67 22.58
N HIS A 225 5.12 11.83 22.99
CA HIS A 225 6.53 12.21 23.02
C HIS A 225 7.19 12.15 21.63
N ASN A 226 6.80 11.19 20.79
CA ASN A 226 7.41 10.96 19.47
C ASN A 226 6.40 10.97 18.31
N GLY A 227 5.10 11.10 18.59
CA GLY A 227 4.04 11.14 17.58
C GLY A 227 3.76 9.80 16.88
N THR A 228 4.36 8.70 17.33
CA THR A 228 4.18 7.34 16.74
C THR A 228 3.10 6.55 17.46
N TYR A 229 2.77 5.34 16.98
CA TYR A 229 1.63 4.55 17.47
C TYR A 229 2.07 3.14 17.88
N TYR A 230 2.17 2.86 19.18
CA TYR A 230 2.53 1.53 19.69
C TYR A 230 2.08 1.36 21.15
N ARG A 231 2.12 0.13 21.65
CA ARG A 231 1.94 -0.21 23.07
C ARG A 231 3.06 -1.11 23.54
N GLY A 232 3.33 -1.06 24.85
CA GLY A 232 4.35 -1.87 25.50
C GLY A 232 5.36 -1.02 26.26
N THR A 233 6.13 -1.66 27.13
CA THR A 233 7.16 -1.02 27.93
C THR A 233 8.47 -0.84 27.16
N THR A 234 8.72 -1.69 26.16
CA THR A 234 9.89 -1.60 25.29
C THR A 234 9.51 -0.86 24.00
N PRO A 235 10.14 0.28 23.68
CA PRO A 235 9.91 0.96 22.41
C PRO A 235 10.29 0.06 21.22
N PRO A 236 9.48 0.02 20.14
CA PRO A 236 9.85 -0.66 18.91
C PRO A 236 11.11 -0.06 18.27
N THR A 237 11.71 -0.78 17.33
CA THR A 237 12.79 -0.20 16.53
C THR A 237 12.29 1.01 15.75
N ARG A 238 13.19 1.92 15.39
CA ARG A 238 12.82 3.12 14.64
C ARG A 238 12.10 2.81 13.34
N GLY A 239 12.61 1.83 12.58
CA GLY A 239 11.96 1.37 11.34
C GLY A 239 10.52 0.92 11.62
N GLN A 240 10.29 0.11 12.65
CA GLN A 240 8.94 -0.31 13.05
C GLN A 240 8.04 0.88 13.42
N MET A 241 8.57 1.86 14.16
CA MET A 241 7.81 3.06 14.51
C MET A 241 7.38 3.86 13.28
N ILE A 242 8.29 4.12 12.33
CA ILE A 242 7.98 4.88 11.11
C ILE A 242 7.07 4.09 10.17
N ASN A 243 7.34 2.80 9.96
CA ASN A 243 6.52 1.96 9.09
C ASN A 243 5.11 1.77 9.69
N GLY A 244 5.01 1.61 11.01
CA GLY A 244 3.72 1.59 11.73
C GLY A 244 2.97 2.92 11.65
N ALA A 245 3.66 4.04 11.87
CA ALA A 245 3.09 5.37 11.72
C ALA A 245 2.54 5.58 10.31
N MET A 246 3.28 5.23 9.25
CA MET A 246 2.77 5.29 7.87
C MET A 246 1.42 4.57 7.73
N LYS A 247 1.29 3.35 8.25
CA LYS A 247 0.04 2.59 8.14
C LYS A 247 -1.11 3.27 8.89
N VAL A 248 -0.85 3.84 10.06
CA VAL A 248 -1.88 4.61 10.79
C VAL A 248 -2.25 5.89 10.03
N LEU A 249 -1.27 6.58 9.44
CA LEU A 249 -1.50 7.76 8.61
C LEU A 249 -2.34 7.41 7.38
N ASN A 250 -2.14 6.24 6.76
CA ASN A 250 -3.02 5.72 5.70
C ASN A 250 -4.47 5.57 6.21
N ALA A 251 -4.68 4.99 7.40
CA ALA A 251 -6.01 4.91 8.00
C ALA A 251 -6.65 6.30 8.19
N MET A 252 -5.90 7.25 8.76
CA MET A 252 -6.35 8.63 8.96
C MET A 252 -6.55 9.36 7.63
N ASP A 253 -5.80 9.01 6.58
CA ASP A 253 -6.05 9.48 5.21
C ASP A 253 -7.48 9.14 4.83
N TRP A 254 -7.82 7.84 4.76
CA TRP A 254 -9.13 7.35 4.34
C TRP A 254 -10.29 7.91 5.15
N LEU A 255 -10.08 8.10 6.46
CA LEU A 255 -11.08 8.66 7.37
C LEU A 255 -11.12 10.20 7.38
N GLU A 256 -10.26 10.85 6.58
CA GLU A 256 -10.15 12.31 6.47
C GLU A 256 -9.89 12.97 7.84
N GLN A 257 -9.02 12.35 8.64
CA GLN A 257 -8.67 12.79 9.99
C GLN A 257 -7.31 13.49 10.02
N PRO A 258 -7.13 14.50 10.90
CA PRO A 258 -5.85 15.14 11.11
C PRO A 258 -4.80 14.18 11.70
N ILE A 259 -3.52 14.51 11.54
CA ILE A 259 -2.42 13.69 12.05
C ILE A 259 -2.17 14.13 13.50
N HIS A 260 -1.95 13.16 14.38
CA HIS A 260 -1.62 13.44 15.77
C HIS A 260 -0.16 13.90 15.88
N HIS A 261 0.09 14.97 16.65
CA HIS A 261 1.43 15.49 16.95
C HIS A 261 2.39 15.52 15.73
N PRO A 262 2.00 16.16 14.61
CA PRO A 262 2.74 16.05 13.34
C PRO A 262 4.19 16.52 13.46
N GLU A 263 4.47 17.54 14.27
CA GLU A 263 5.84 18.04 14.49
C GLU A 263 6.74 17.03 15.20
N ARG A 264 6.22 16.33 16.22
CA ARG A 264 6.95 15.27 16.93
C ARG A 264 7.22 14.07 16.04
N LEU A 265 6.27 13.74 15.18
CA LEU A 265 6.42 12.67 14.21
C LEU A 265 7.44 13.05 13.13
N ILE A 266 7.46 14.30 12.66
CA ILE A 266 8.51 14.83 11.77
C ILE A 266 9.88 14.69 12.43
N ASP A 267 10.02 15.13 13.68
CA ASP A 267 11.30 15.04 14.40
C ASP A 267 11.79 13.60 14.48
N THR A 268 10.91 12.69 14.89
CA THR A 268 11.20 11.26 14.98
C THR A 268 11.55 10.65 13.63
N THR A 269 10.95 11.13 12.55
CA THR A 269 11.20 10.62 11.19
C THR A 269 12.54 11.13 10.65
N LEU A 270 12.89 12.39 10.87
CA LEU A 270 14.09 13.02 10.32
C LEU A 270 15.41 12.56 10.97
N GLU A 271 15.38 12.10 12.21
CA GLU A 271 16.59 11.64 12.92
C GLU A 271 17.35 10.50 12.20
N GLN A 272 16.70 9.67 11.39
CA GLN A 272 17.37 8.69 10.52
C GLN A 272 16.67 8.59 9.16
N GLY A 273 17.44 8.48 8.09
CA GLY A 273 16.89 8.30 6.75
C GLY A 273 16.52 6.85 6.40
N PRO A 274 15.92 6.67 5.22
CA PRO A 274 15.74 5.44 4.48
C PRO A 274 16.73 4.29 4.64
N PRO A 275 16.38 3.06 5.02
CA PRO A 275 16.95 1.93 4.30
C PRO A 275 16.58 2.03 2.81
N PRO A 276 17.42 1.56 1.88
CA PRO A 276 17.21 1.79 0.44
C PRO A 276 16.01 1.05 -0.14
N ALA A 277 15.51 -0.02 0.49
CA ALA A 277 14.37 -0.77 -0.06
C ALA A 277 13.14 0.13 -0.32
N GLY A 278 12.46 -0.07 -1.46
CA GLY A 278 11.39 0.81 -1.92
C GLY A 278 10.26 1.04 -0.91
N CYS A 279 9.91 0.03 -0.10
CA CYS A 279 8.90 0.18 0.96
C CYS A 279 9.33 1.15 2.05
N HIS A 280 10.59 1.13 2.48
CA HIS A 280 11.07 2.02 3.55
C HIS A 280 11.16 3.47 3.07
N VAL A 281 11.58 3.67 1.81
CA VAL A 281 11.61 5.00 1.17
C VAL A 281 10.21 5.62 1.14
N VAL A 282 9.23 4.87 0.64
CA VAL A 282 7.82 5.31 0.58
C VAL A 282 7.27 5.58 1.96
N ASP A 283 7.50 4.68 2.92
CA ASP A 283 6.94 4.82 4.26
C ASP A 283 7.42 6.10 4.95
N TRP A 284 8.72 6.38 4.82
CA TRP A 284 9.35 7.56 5.41
C TRP A 284 8.82 8.86 4.79
N ILE A 285 8.79 8.93 3.45
CA ILE A 285 8.34 10.16 2.77
C ILE A 285 6.83 10.38 2.89
N TYR A 286 6.03 9.32 2.99
CA TYR A 286 4.59 9.44 3.23
C TYR A 286 4.30 10.08 4.59
N VAL A 287 5.04 9.71 5.63
CA VAL A 287 4.93 10.34 6.96
C VAL A 287 5.22 11.85 6.86
N LEU A 288 6.35 12.22 6.27
CA LEU A 288 6.72 13.64 6.14
C LEU A 288 5.74 14.42 5.27
N HIS A 289 5.28 13.83 4.16
CA HIS A 289 4.29 14.44 3.29
C HIS A 289 3.01 14.76 4.04
N ARG A 290 2.41 13.77 4.71
CA ARG A 290 1.14 13.94 5.43
C ARG A 290 1.25 14.89 6.62
N CYS A 291 2.37 14.89 7.36
CA CYS A 291 2.61 15.88 8.40
C CYS A 291 2.82 17.29 7.84
N GLY A 292 3.57 17.42 6.74
CA GLY A 292 3.84 18.69 6.05
C GLY A 292 2.62 19.37 5.43
N LEU A 293 1.52 18.63 5.23
CA LEU A 293 0.21 19.21 4.88
C LEU A 293 -0.43 19.99 6.04
N GLN A 294 -0.01 19.76 7.29
CA GLN A 294 -0.61 20.35 8.50
C GLN A 294 0.29 21.35 9.22
N THR A 295 1.62 21.26 9.03
CA THR A 295 2.60 22.15 9.68
C THR A 295 3.75 22.46 8.74
N GLN A 296 4.42 23.59 8.98
CA GLN A 296 5.64 24.03 8.29
C GLN A 296 6.92 23.65 9.05
N HIS A 297 6.80 22.93 10.17
CA HIS A 297 7.92 22.50 11.01
C HIS A 297 9.01 21.79 10.18
N ARG A 298 10.24 22.28 10.28
CA ARG A 298 11.44 21.77 9.56
C ARG A 298 11.27 21.63 8.04
N ARG A 299 10.37 22.42 7.41
CA ARG A 299 10.10 22.35 5.95
C ARG A 299 11.37 22.35 5.10
N LYS A 300 12.30 23.26 5.36
CA LYS A 300 13.55 23.37 4.59
C LYS A 300 14.38 22.09 4.66
N GLU A 301 14.55 21.54 5.85
CA GLU A 301 15.28 20.28 6.02
C GLU A 301 14.57 19.13 5.32
N ILE A 302 13.24 19.04 5.42
CA ILE A 302 12.46 18.02 4.70
C ILE A 302 12.70 18.15 3.17
N GLN A 303 12.71 19.37 2.63
CA GLN A 303 12.99 19.62 1.22
C GLN A 303 14.41 19.20 0.84
N ASP A 304 15.41 19.52 1.66
CA ASP A 304 16.80 19.09 1.43
C ASP A 304 16.90 17.55 1.40
N ARG A 305 16.24 16.86 2.34
CA ARG A 305 16.17 15.38 2.38
C ARG A 305 15.42 14.79 1.18
N CYS A 306 14.41 15.48 0.66
CA CYS A 306 13.72 15.05 -0.57
C CYS A 306 14.67 15.03 -1.78
N LEU A 307 15.59 16.00 -1.87
CA LEU A 307 16.58 16.03 -2.96
C LEU A 307 17.54 14.84 -2.87
N GLU A 308 17.95 14.47 -1.65
CA GLU A 308 18.76 13.27 -1.40
C GLU A 308 17.98 11.99 -1.74
N LEU A 309 16.69 11.92 -1.39
CA LEU A 309 15.84 10.78 -1.72
C LEU A 309 15.66 10.60 -3.23
N ILE A 310 15.57 11.67 -4.02
CA ILE A 310 15.54 11.55 -5.49
C ILE A 310 16.79 10.84 -6.00
N ASP A 311 17.97 11.17 -5.47
CA ASP A 311 19.21 10.51 -5.88
C ASP A 311 19.25 9.05 -5.43
N LEU A 312 18.72 8.73 -4.25
CA LEU A 312 18.55 7.35 -3.80
C LEU A 312 17.63 6.57 -4.75
N ILE A 313 16.45 7.12 -5.09
CA ILE A 313 15.46 6.49 -5.97
C ILE A 313 16.03 6.24 -7.36
N LYS A 314 16.87 7.14 -7.88
CA LYS A 314 17.57 6.93 -9.16
C LYS A 314 18.42 5.65 -9.17
N THR A 315 18.94 5.20 -8.03
CA THR A 315 19.72 3.95 -7.96
C THR A 315 18.87 2.68 -8.15
N HIS A 316 17.55 2.80 -8.06
CA HIS A 316 16.63 1.71 -8.37
C HIS A 316 16.22 1.66 -9.84
N GLN A 317 16.56 2.68 -10.64
CA GLN A 317 16.14 2.74 -12.03
C GLN A 317 17.02 1.84 -12.90
N ASN A 318 16.39 0.97 -13.69
CA ASN A 318 17.09 0.00 -14.52
C ASN A 318 17.12 0.46 -15.99
N GLN A 319 17.81 -0.30 -16.84
CA GLN A 319 17.92 0.00 -18.28
C GLN A 319 16.58 -0.05 -19.02
N ASP A 320 15.62 -0.80 -18.49
CA ASP A 320 14.24 -0.87 -18.99
C ASP A 320 13.37 0.30 -18.50
N HIS A 321 13.98 1.32 -17.88
CA HIS A 321 13.37 2.52 -17.29
C HIS A 321 12.54 2.31 -16.03
N GLY A 322 12.12 1.08 -15.74
CA GLY A 322 11.39 0.73 -14.53
C GLY A 322 12.26 0.76 -13.28
N PHE A 323 11.61 0.81 -12.11
CA PHE A 323 12.31 0.72 -10.84
C PHE A 323 12.23 -0.68 -10.24
N SER A 324 13.31 -1.14 -9.64
CA SER A 324 13.38 -2.39 -8.88
C SER A 324 13.12 -2.16 -7.38
N TYR A 325 12.50 -3.13 -6.71
CA TYR A 325 12.13 -3.04 -5.30
C TYR A 325 13.34 -2.85 -4.37
N GLN A 326 14.45 -3.51 -4.68
CA GLN A 326 15.78 -3.22 -4.18
C GLN A 326 16.64 -2.76 -5.36
N PRO A 327 17.70 -1.95 -5.15
CA PRO A 327 18.62 -1.62 -6.22
C PRO A 327 19.11 -2.89 -6.93
N HIS A 328 18.94 -2.96 -8.25
CA HIS A 328 19.34 -4.07 -9.12
C HIS A 328 18.67 -5.43 -8.85
N ILE A 329 17.58 -5.50 -8.07
CA ILE A 329 16.89 -6.76 -7.77
C ILE A 329 15.38 -6.55 -7.81
N ALA A 330 14.74 -7.10 -8.85
CA ALA A 330 13.30 -7.17 -8.96
C ALA A 330 12.66 -7.89 -7.76
N GLN A 331 11.46 -7.47 -7.33
CA GLN A 331 10.74 -8.09 -6.23
C GLN A 331 10.54 -9.60 -6.47
N THR A 332 10.95 -10.42 -5.50
CA THR A 332 10.92 -11.89 -5.60
C THR A 332 9.69 -12.49 -4.93
N ILE A 333 9.15 -11.84 -3.90
CA ILE A 333 8.06 -12.37 -3.07
C ILE A 333 6.84 -11.42 -3.06
N TYR A 334 5.65 -11.97 -3.23
CA TYR A 334 4.37 -11.29 -3.04
C TYR A 334 3.44 -12.16 -2.19
N TYR A 335 3.03 -11.68 -1.00
CA TYR A 335 2.25 -12.43 -0.02
C TYR A 335 2.73 -13.87 0.22
N HIS A 336 4.03 -14.04 0.44
CA HIS A 336 4.71 -15.34 0.62
C HIS A 336 4.80 -16.23 -0.63
N ALA A 337 4.26 -15.82 -1.77
CA ALA A 337 4.42 -16.51 -3.04
C ALA A 337 5.63 -15.97 -3.81
N THR A 338 6.44 -16.85 -4.37
CA THR A 338 7.52 -16.46 -5.29
C THR A 338 6.93 -16.00 -6.62
N ILE A 339 7.32 -14.79 -7.04
CA ILE A 339 6.83 -14.14 -8.27
C ILE A 339 7.93 -13.86 -9.30
N SER A 340 9.20 -13.77 -8.90
CA SER A 340 10.30 -13.56 -9.82
C SER A 340 11.61 -14.19 -9.33
N ARG A 341 12.59 -14.29 -10.23
CA ARG A 341 13.97 -14.69 -9.95
C ARG A 341 14.83 -13.57 -9.37
N GLY A 342 14.31 -12.34 -9.27
CA GLY A 342 15.06 -11.19 -8.77
C GLY A 342 16.21 -10.78 -9.69
N LEU A 343 15.95 -10.71 -11.00
CA LEU A 343 16.93 -10.23 -11.96
C LEU A 343 17.15 -8.70 -11.81
N ASP A 344 18.25 -8.21 -12.40
CA ASP A 344 18.54 -6.78 -12.54
C ASP A 344 17.66 -6.17 -13.64
N GLU A 345 16.40 -5.93 -13.28
CA GLU A 345 15.34 -5.37 -14.12
C GLU A 345 14.31 -4.65 -13.26
N GLY A 346 13.52 -3.76 -13.88
CA GLY A 346 12.41 -3.12 -13.20
C GLY A 346 11.32 -4.12 -12.82
N ASP A 347 10.61 -3.85 -11.73
CA ASP A 347 9.42 -4.60 -11.35
C ASP A 347 8.25 -3.67 -11.03
N ILE A 348 7.04 -4.19 -11.20
CA ILE A 348 5.82 -3.39 -11.08
C ILE A 348 5.57 -2.89 -9.66
N HIS A 349 6.03 -3.63 -8.64
CA HIS A 349 5.81 -3.28 -7.24
C HIS A 349 6.79 -2.18 -6.82
N GLY A 350 8.08 -2.35 -7.10
CA GLY A 350 9.11 -1.33 -6.92
C GLY A 350 8.77 -0.04 -7.66
N THR A 351 8.37 -0.15 -8.93
CA THR A 351 7.93 0.99 -9.74
C THR A 351 6.72 1.70 -9.13
N CYS A 352 5.68 0.97 -8.71
CA CYS A 352 4.51 1.57 -8.08
C CYS A 352 4.87 2.34 -6.80
N LEU A 353 5.71 1.75 -5.95
CA LEU A 353 6.15 2.39 -4.71
C LEU A 353 6.97 3.65 -5.00
N LEU A 354 7.97 3.57 -5.87
CA LEU A 354 8.90 4.67 -6.08
C LEU A 354 8.28 5.82 -6.91
N VAL A 355 7.38 5.53 -7.84
CA VAL A 355 6.56 6.58 -8.48
C VAL A 355 5.71 7.31 -7.44
N TRP A 356 5.10 6.59 -6.49
CA TRP A 356 4.33 7.20 -5.43
C TRP A 356 5.20 8.04 -4.46
N ALA A 357 6.40 7.59 -4.13
CA ALA A 357 7.37 8.41 -3.39
C ALA A 357 7.68 9.72 -4.13
N LEU A 358 7.95 9.62 -5.43
CA LEU A 358 8.32 10.76 -6.25
C LEU A 358 7.17 11.79 -6.40
N THR A 359 5.91 11.36 -6.47
CA THR A 359 4.77 12.29 -6.50
C THR A 359 4.62 13.08 -5.19
N MET A 360 4.87 12.44 -4.05
CA MET A 360 4.90 13.12 -2.75
C MET A 360 6.08 14.07 -2.61
N ILE A 361 7.27 13.67 -3.09
CA ILE A 361 8.46 14.53 -3.14
C ILE A 361 8.19 15.78 -3.98
N ALA A 362 7.59 15.64 -5.17
CA ALA A 362 7.23 16.77 -6.01
C ALA A 362 6.31 17.74 -5.26
N GLY A 363 5.31 17.23 -4.54
CA GLY A 363 4.41 18.04 -3.70
C GLY A 363 5.13 18.79 -2.57
N ILE A 364 6.07 18.14 -1.88
CA ILE A 364 6.86 18.77 -0.80
C ILE A 364 7.80 19.86 -1.34
N LEU A 365 8.38 19.62 -2.52
CA LEU A 365 9.28 20.56 -3.19
C LEU A 365 8.54 21.65 -3.97
N GLU A 366 7.21 21.62 -3.98
CA GLU A 366 6.36 22.53 -4.77
C GLU A 366 6.72 22.50 -6.26
N TRP A 367 7.13 21.33 -6.76
CA TRP A 367 7.39 21.12 -8.17
C TRP A 367 6.11 20.73 -8.87
N ASP A 368 5.62 21.63 -9.70
CA ASP A 368 4.54 21.32 -10.64
C ASP A 368 5.08 20.39 -11.74
N ILE A 369 4.64 19.13 -11.69
CA ILE A 369 4.89 18.12 -12.71
C ILE A 369 3.53 17.79 -13.34
N PRO A 370 3.24 18.33 -14.55
CA PRO A 370 1.89 18.30 -15.11
C PRO A 370 1.31 16.90 -15.18
N GLY A 371 0.12 16.68 -14.60
CA GLY A 371 -0.62 15.43 -14.64
C GLY A 371 -0.19 14.37 -13.63
N TRP A 372 0.83 14.62 -12.81
CA TRP A 372 1.20 13.71 -11.73
C TRP A 372 0.19 13.78 -10.58
N LYS A 373 -0.14 12.62 -10.00
CA LYS A 373 -1.14 12.50 -8.92
C LYS A 373 -0.62 11.63 -7.79
N ILE A 374 -0.95 12.00 -6.56
CA ILE A 374 -0.65 11.19 -5.37
C ILE A 374 -1.78 10.17 -5.20
N ILE A 375 -1.45 8.88 -5.15
CA ILE A 375 -2.43 7.82 -4.90
C ILE A 375 -2.81 7.74 -3.42
N ARG A 376 -4.02 7.26 -3.16
CA ARG A 376 -4.49 6.82 -1.84
C ARG A 376 -4.30 5.29 -1.73
N PRO A 377 -3.34 4.82 -0.94
CA PRO A 377 -2.84 3.43 -0.93
C PRO A 377 -3.78 2.33 -0.40
#